data_AF-A0A1Z5K377-F1
#
_entry.id   AF-A0A1Z5K377-F1
#
_cell.length_a   1.000
_cell.length_b   1.000
_cell.length_c   1.000
_cell.angle_alpha   90.00
_cell.angle_beta   90.00
_cell.angle_gamma   90.00
#
_symmetry.space_group_name_H-M   'P 1'
#
loop_
_entity.id
_entity.type
_entity.pdbx_description
1 polymer ?
#
loop_
_entity_poly.entity_id
_entity_poly.type
_entity_poly.pdbx_seq_one_letter_code
_entity_poly.pdbx_strand_id
1 'polypeptide(L)'
;MMMKFTTSILLFTFYFIVVLRVESFSTKLRFHLSTKASTVQRFSATASTTSFTVGAPLPFNTAFNGLEKVHSDPDIYILHNFLPDDACNDMIEQAKAKGDMTQSPTAYAGWTQDSRDLIELAAKGPVVWLALLTAWYPTTQQPEQQQMMTLIVHALQNYLVFFALALAAVTAFTQSRAKGLQALRTSTSTTLDDLTYPNSGAKLFVQQAARLFSSSSSSLKQQARYFEAPTIIRYEAGQLLAPHYDANRSAAIEDANRGGQTLATLLVYLNNVPQGGATRFGKLDLMVQPTRGDALLFFPADANGCFDERTEHEGCPAVDEKWIARIWRHEARAPPPFGLSEKMLALL
;
A
#
# COMPACT_ATOMS: atom_id res chain seq x y z
N MET A 1 -45.44 -15.02 -41.24
CA MET A 1 -46.16 -14.93 -39.94
C MET A 1 -45.35 -15.52 -38.78
N MET A 2 -44.48 -16.52 -38.98
CA MET A 2 -43.58 -17.08 -37.94
C MET A 2 -42.43 -16.15 -37.50
N MET A 3 -42.02 -15.17 -38.31
CA MET A 3 -40.88 -14.28 -38.00
C MET A 3 -41.22 -13.12 -37.05
N LYS A 4 -42.51 -12.82 -36.82
CA LYS A 4 -42.95 -11.78 -35.85
C LYS A 4 -43.14 -12.34 -34.42
N PHE A 5 -43.32 -13.65 -34.30
CA PHE A 5 -43.46 -14.34 -33.02
C PHE A 5 -42.11 -14.53 -32.31
N THR A 6 -41.04 -14.78 -33.07
CA THR A 6 -39.67 -14.95 -32.53
C THR A 6 -39.05 -13.64 -32.06
N THR A 7 -39.33 -12.51 -32.72
CA THR A 7 -38.88 -11.19 -32.29
C THR A 7 -39.57 -10.75 -31.00
N SER A 8 -40.86 -11.03 -30.85
CA SER A 8 -41.63 -10.68 -29.64
C SER A 8 -41.20 -11.51 -28.43
N ILE A 9 -40.86 -12.78 -28.62
CA ILE A 9 -40.32 -13.63 -27.55
C ILE A 9 -38.93 -13.13 -27.15
N LEU A 10 -38.02 -12.84 -28.09
CA LEU A 10 -36.69 -12.29 -27.75
C LEU A 10 -36.76 -10.93 -27.04
N LEU A 11 -37.67 -10.04 -27.45
CA LEU A 11 -37.90 -8.76 -26.78
C LEU A 11 -38.50 -8.92 -25.38
N PHE A 12 -39.35 -9.93 -25.16
CA PHE A 12 -39.91 -10.23 -23.84
C PHE A 12 -38.86 -10.85 -22.91
N THR A 13 -38.00 -11.76 -23.40
CA THR A 13 -36.85 -12.28 -22.63
C THR A 13 -35.80 -11.19 -22.39
N PHE A 14 -35.60 -10.27 -23.34
CA PHE A 14 -34.73 -9.10 -23.22
C PHE A 14 -35.25 -8.11 -22.16
N TYR A 15 -36.56 -7.82 -22.13
CA TYR A 15 -37.17 -7.01 -21.09
C TYR A 15 -37.10 -7.70 -19.72
N PHE A 16 -37.36 -9.02 -19.65
CA PHE A 16 -37.32 -9.76 -18.39
C PHE A 16 -35.90 -9.88 -17.82
N ILE A 17 -34.88 -10.09 -18.65
CA ILE A 17 -33.47 -10.19 -18.20
C ILE A 17 -32.92 -8.82 -17.81
N VAL A 18 -33.26 -7.75 -18.54
CA VAL A 18 -32.84 -6.38 -18.21
C VAL A 18 -33.57 -5.89 -16.96
N VAL A 19 -34.86 -6.13 -16.80
CA VAL A 19 -35.61 -5.79 -15.58
C VAL A 19 -35.12 -6.59 -14.38
N LEU A 20 -34.86 -7.91 -14.51
CA LEU A 20 -34.31 -8.71 -13.41
C LEU A 20 -32.87 -8.34 -13.05
N ARG A 21 -32.02 -7.92 -14.01
CA ARG A 21 -30.66 -7.43 -13.70
C ARG A 21 -30.63 -6.01 -13.16
N VAL A 22 -31.50 -5.12 -13.63
CA VAL A 22 -31.63 -3.76 -13.10
C VAL A 22 -32.29 -3.78 -11.72
N GLU A 23 -33.25 -4.66 -11.46
CA GLU A 23 -33.76 -4.91 -10.10
C GLU A 23 -32.70 -5.58 -9.22
N SER A 24 -31.94 -6.56 -9.70
CA SER A 24 -30.83 -7.14 -8.92
C SER A 24 -29.74 -6.10 -8.59
N PHE A 25 -29.44 -5.19 -9.51
CA PHE A 25 -28.47 -4.11 -9.32
C PHE A 25 -29.02 -2.99 -8.43
N SER A 26 -30.28 -2.59 -8.60
CA SER A 26 -30.99 -1.64 -7.73
C SER A 26 -31.20 -2.20 -6.32
N THR A 27 -31.45 -3.50 -6.18
CA THR A 27 -31.59 -4.18 -4.89
C THR A 27 -30.24 -4.29 -4.19
N LYS A 28 -29.14 -4.59 -4.91
CA LYS A 28 -27.78 -4.56 -4.36
C LYS A 28 -27.32 -3.15 -3.98
N LEU A 29 -27.66 -2.13 -4.79
CA LEU A 29 -27.33 -0.73 -4.51
C LEU A 29 -28.19 -0.15 -3.37
N ARG A 30 -29.48 -0.52 -3.27
CA ARG A 30 -30.33 -0.21 -2.12
C ARG A 30 -29.95 -1.00 -0.87
N PHE A 31 -29.46 -2.24 -0.97
CA PHE A 31 -28.91 -2.96 0.19
C PHE A 31 -27.64 -2.30 0.72
N HIS A 32 -26.80 -1.75 -0.17
CA HIS A 32 -25.58 -1.04 0.20
C HIS A 32 -25.82 0.37 0.74
N LEU A 33 -26.90 1.04 0.31
CA LEU A 33 -27.25 2.40 0.76
C LEU A 33 -28.25 2.41 1.94
N SER A 34 -29.12 1.41 2.07
CA SER A 34 -30.11 1.31 3.17
C SER A 34 -29.54 0.71 4.46
N THR A 35 -28.41 -0.01 4.41
CA THR A 35 -27.74 -0.54 5.62
C THR A 35 -27.04 0.53 6.45
N LYS A 36 -27.10 1.81 6.06
CA LYS A 36 -26.57 2.95 6.82
C LYS A 36 -27.62 3.90 7.41
N ALA A 37 -28.91 3.62 7.31
CA ALA A 37 -29.95 4.46 7.91
C ALA A 37 -31.03 3.65 8.63
N SER A 38 -30.87 3.56 9.96
CA SER A 38 -31.88 3.29 11.01
C SER A 38 -32.80 2.06 10.89
N THR A 39 -32.62 1.08 11.79
CA THR A 39 -33.66 0.58 12.71
C THR A 39 -33.02 -0.28 13.80
N VAL A 40 -33.17 0.16 15.04
CA VAL A 40 -32.96 -0.63 16.25
C VAL A 40 -34.09 -1.66 16.33
N GLN A 41 -33.78 -2.94 16.17
CA GLN A 41 -34.62 -4.01 16.70
C GLN A 41 -33.76 -5.22 17.07
N ARG A 42 -33.86 -5.59 18.35
CA ARG A 42 -33.14 -6.69 19.00
C ARG A 42 -33.45 -8.00 18.28
N PHE A 43 -32.45 -8.57 17.63
CA PHE A 43 -32.36 -10.01 17.41
C PHE A 43 -31.02 -10.47 17.97
N SER A 44 -31.08 -11.25 19.05
CA SER A 44 -29.95 -12.01 19.57
C SER A 44 -29.57 -13.08 18.56
N ALA A 45 -28.82 -12.69 17.54
CA ALA A 45 -27.96 -13.61 16.83
C ALA A 45 -26.63 -13.63 17.60
N THR A 46 -26.30 -14.76 18.20
CA THR A 46 -24.92 -15.08 18.59
C THR A 46 -24.07 -15.07 17.34
N ALA A 47 -23.65 -13.87 16.92
CA ALA A 47 -22.51 -13.70 16.04
C ALA A 47 -21.32 -14.18 16.86
N SER A 48 -20.77 -15.34 16.50
CA SER A 48 -19.38 -15.63 16.84
C SER A 48 -18.55 -14.62 16.08
N THR A 49 -18.34 -13.44 16.69
CA THR A 49 -17.26 -12.55 16.33
C THR A 49 -15.99 -13.38 16.58
N THR A 50 -15.48 -14.05 15.54
CA THR A 50 -14.09 -14.45 15.51
C THR A 50 -13.32 -13.13 15.55
N SER A 51 -13.02 -12.65 16.76
CA SER A 51 -11.99 -11.65 16.94
C SER A 51 -10.76 -12.23 16.28
N PHE A 52 -10.34 -11.66 15.16
CA PHE A 52 -9.00 -11.91 14.64
C PHE A 52 -8.06 -11.31 15.68
N THR A 53 -7.70 -12.10 16.67
CA THR A 53 -6.79 -11.69 17.73
C THR A 53 -5.41 -11.70 17.12
N VAL A 54 -4.84 -10.51 16.87
CA VAL A 54 -3.44 -10.34 16.48
C VAL A 54 -2.58 -11.06 17.50
N GLY A 55 -1.67 -11.92 17.04
CA GLY A 55 -0.79 -12.71 17.89
C GLY A 55 0.34 -11.91 18.53
N ALA A 56 1.31 -12.62 19.12
CA ALA A 56 2.48 -11.99 19.70
C ALA A 56 3.35 -11.30 18.63
N PRO A 57 3.94 -10.13 18.92
CA PRO A 57 4.87 -9.50 18.01
C PRO A 57 6.10 -10.38 17.81
N LEU A 58 6.84 -10.07 16.76
CA LEU A 58 8.16 -10.65 16.53
C LEU A 58 9.05 -10.53 17.78
N PRO A 59 9.73 -11.61 18.22
CA PRO A 59 10.67 -11.54 19.33
C PRO A 59 11.83 -10.58 19.07
N PHE A 60 12.18 -9.81 20.09
CA PHE A 60 13.32 -8.89 20.10
C PHE A 60 13.93 -8.83 21.51
N ASN A 61 15.09 -8.20 21.65
CA ASN A 61 15.76 -8.01 22.93
C ASN A 61 15.04 -6.95 23.77
N THR A 62 14.19 -7.37 24.70
CA THR A 62 13.48 -6.46 25.63
C THR A 62 14.38 -5.85 26.71
N ALA A 63 15.63 -6.33 26.84
CA ALA A 63 16.64 -5.76 27.71
C ALA A 63 17.59 -4.80 26.97
N PHE A 64 17.24 -4.38 25.76
CA PHE A 64 18.04 -3.42 25.00
C PHE A 64 18.13 -2.08 25.73
N ASN A 65 19.32 -1.47 25.75
CA ASN A 65 19.55 -0.24 26.49
C ASN A 65 18.68 0.91 25.96
N GLY A 66 18.11 1.71 26.87
CA GLY A 66 17.28 2.86 26.52
C GLY A 66 15.84 2.51 26.08
N LEU A 67 15.43 1.24 26.16
CA LEU A 67 14.08 0.83 25.79
C LEU A 67 13.03 1.30 26.81
N GLU A 68 12.07 2.11 26.35
CA GLU A 68 10.88 2.54 27.06
C GLU A 68 9.64 2.04 26.33
N LYS A 69 8.69 1.42 27.04
CA LYS A 69 7.38 1.08 26.49
C LYS A 69 6.43 2.26 26.67
N VAL A 70 5.93 2.82 25.57
CA VAL A 70 5.01 3.97 25.57
C VAL A 70 3.55 3.57 25.33
N HIS A 71 3.31 2.34 24.87
CA HIS A 71 1.97 1.76 24.70
C HIS A 71 2.00 0.24 24.85
N SER A 72 0.89 -0.36 25.29
CA SER A 72 0.83 -1.80 25.67
C SER A 72 -0.19 -2.64 24.91
N ASP A 73 -1.00 -2.06 24.00
CA ASP A 73 -1.98 -2.82 23.20
C ASP A 73 -2.38 -2.15 21.87
N PRO A 74 -1.53 -2.14 20.83
CA PRO A 74 -0.33 -2.96 20.67
C PRO A 74 0.90 -2.34 21.33
N ASP A 75 1.94 -3.14 21.51
CA ASP A 75 3.20 -2.64 22.05
C ASP A 75 3.87 -1.61 21.11
N ILE A 76 4.23 -0.44 21.67
CA ILE A 76 5.05 0.58 21.01
C ILE A 76 6.16 0.98 21.97
N TYR A 77 7.37 1.08 21.44
CA TYR A 77 8.57 1.38 22.20
C TYR A 77 9.35 2.56 21.64
N ILE A 78 9.98 3.31 22.53
CA ILE A 78 11.05 4.26 22.19
C ILE A 78 12.37 3.67 22.69
N LEU A 79 13.41 3.72 21.87
CA LEU A 79 14.77 3.37 22.25
C LEU A 79 15.57 4.68 22.31
N HIS A 80 15.81 5.16 23.52
CA HIS A 80 16.54 6.40 23.73
C HIS A 80 18.02 6.27 23.40
N ASN A 81 18.58 7.28 22.74
CA ASN A 81 19.99 7.32 22.32
C ASN A 81 20.39 6.06 21.52
N PHE A 82 19.48 5.57 20.67
CA PHE A 82 19.69 4.37 19.86
C PHE A 82 20.85 4.55 18.86
N LEU A 83 20.97 5.76 18.29
CA LEU A 83 22.13 6.18 17.51
C LEU A 83 22.76 7.44 18.09
N PRO A 84 24.10 7.56 18.04
CA PRO A 84 24.78 8.79 18.41
C PRO A 84 24.57 9.90 17.35
N ASP A 85 24.78 11.14 17.76
CA ASP A 85 24.58 12.34 16.94
C ASP A 85 25.43 12.35 15.65
N ASP A 86 26.67 11.85 15.72
CA ASP A 86 27.58 11.77 14.58
C ASP A 86 27.07 10.81 13.50
N ALA A 87 26.55 9.65 13.89
CA ALA A 87 25.90 8.71 12.98
C ALA A 87 24.63 9.30 12.34
N CYS A 88 23.87 10.10 13.10
CA CYS A 88 22.70 10.80 12.56
C CYS A 88 23.10 11.84 11.50
N ASN A 89 24.13 12.64 11.79
CA ASN A 89 24.63 13.64 10.84
C ASN A 89 25.22 12.98 9.58
N ASP A 90 26.01 11.91 9.74
CA ASP A 90 26.59 11.17 8.62
C ASP A 90 25.51 10.63 7.66
N MET A 91 24.42 10.06 8.17
CA MET A 91 23.32 9.60 7.31
C MET A 91 22.63 10.74 6.55
N ILE A 92 22.46 11.91 7.19
CA ILE A 92 21.90 13.10 6.52
C ILE A 92 22.86 13.58 5.43
N GLU A 93 24.16 13.65 5.71
CA GLU A 93 25.19 14.09 4.76
C GLU A 93 25.32 13.13 3.58
N GLN A 94 25.34 11.82 3.82
CA GLN A 94 25.36 10.81 2.75
C GLN A 94 24.10 10.88 1.89
N ALA A 95 22.91 11.03 2.49
CA ALA A 95 21.68 11.17 1.73
C ALA A 95 21.69 12.41 0.83
N LYS A 96 22.19 13.55 1.33
CA LYS A 96 22.38 14.78 0.54
C LYS A 96 23.42 14.58 -0.56
N ALA A 97 24.56 13.96 -0.25
CA ALA A 97 25.66 13.73 -1.18
C ALA A 97 25.30 12.76 -2.31
N LYS A 98 24.44 11.76 -2.03
CA LYS A 98 23.95 10.81 -3.03
C LYS A 98 23.14 11.51 -4.13
N GLY A 99 22.47 12.62 -3.82
CA GLY A 99 21.85 13.52 -4.80
C GLY A 99 20.64 12.94 -5.54
N ASP A 100 20.12 11.79 -5.11
CA ASP A 100 19.01 11.06 -5.74
C ASP A 100 17.71 11.12 -4.91
N MET A 101 17.64 12.02 -3.92
CA MET A 101 16.43 12.21 -3.12
C MET A 101 15.28 12.66 -4.00
N THR A 102 14.29 11.77 -4.17
CA THR A 102 13.08 12.00 -4.95
C THR A 102 11.86 11.87 -4.05
N GLN A 103 10.69 12.30 -4.54
CA GLN A 103 9.45 12.15 -3.78
C GLN A 103 9.28 10.69 -3.37
N SER A 104 9.08 10.49 -2.07
CA SER A 104 9.01 9.15 -1.51
C SER A 104 7.84 8.37 -2.12
N PRO A 105 8.04 7.07 -2.43
CA PRO A 105 7.01 6.29 -3.06
C PRO A 105 5.79 6.14 -2.14
N THR A 106 4.62 6.18 -2.76
CA THR A 106 3.35 5.82 -2.16
C THR A 106 3.01 4.41 -2.61
N ALA A 107 3.24 3.42 -1.74
CA ALA A 107 2.79 2.07 -1.97
C ALA A 107 1.33 1.98 -1.50
N TYR A 108 0.41 1.73 -2.42
CA TYR A 108 -0.97 1.38 -2.10
C TYR A 108 -1.20 -0.07 -2.52
N ALA A 109 -1.71 -0.87 -1.58
CA ALA A 109 -1.96 -2.27 -1.83
C ALA A 109 -2.96 -2.48 -2.99
N GLY A 110 -2.62 -3.32 -3.96
CA GLY A 110 -3.51 -3.71 -5.08
C GLY A 110 -3.50 -2.84 -6.34
N TRP A 111 -2.75 -1.72 -6.40
CA TRP A 111 -2.86 -0.73 -7.48
C TRP A 111 -2.60 -1.26 -8.91
N THR A 112 -1.58 -2.11 -9.09
CA THR A 112 -1.26 -2.66 -10.43
C THR A 112 -2.26 -3.71 -10.91
N GLN A 113 -2.98 -4.34 -9.98
CA GLN A 113 -4.03 -5.30 -10.29
C GLN A 113 -5.30 -4.54 -10.69
N ASP A 114 -5.67 -3.48 -9.94
CA ASP A 114 -6.82 -2.62 -10.24
C ASP A 114 -6.79 -2.10 -11.69
N SER A 115 -5.63 -1.64 -12.16
CA SER A 115 -5.50 -1.09 -13.52
C SER A 115 -5.69 -2.16 -14.60
N ARG A 116 -5.17 -3.38 -14.37
CA ARG A 116 -5.34 -4.50 -15.29
C ARG A 116 -6.79 -4.99 -15.32
N ASP A 117 -7.40 -5.13 -14.15
CA ASP A 117 -8.78 -5.56 -14.00
C ASP A 117 -9.76 -4.56 -14.65
N LEU A 118 -9.50 -3.25 -14.52
CA LEU A 118 -10.29 -2.20 -15.20
C LEU A 118 -10.19 -2.27 -16.73
N ILE A 119 -8.99 -2.50 -17.27
CA ILE A 119 -8.79 -2.65 -18.72
C ILE A 119 -9.49 -3.92 -19.22
N GLU A 120 -9.32 -5.05 -18.51
CA GLU A 120 -9.92 -6.32 -18.85
C GLU A 120 -11.46 -6.26 -18.80
N LEU A 121 -12.01 -5.63 -17.77
CA LEU A 121 -13.45 -5.40 -17.62
C LEU A 121 -14.00 -4.53 -18.75
N ALA A 122 -13.30 -3.45 -19.11
CA ALA A 122 -13.69 -2.60 -20.24
C ALA A 122 -13.68 -3.38 -21.56
N ALA A 123 -12.62 -4.16 -21.81
CA ALA A 123 -12.43 -4.95 -23.03
C ALA A 123 -13.49 -6.03 -23.23
N LYS A 124 -13.95 -6.69 -22.15
CA LYS A 124 -14.87 -7.84 -22.21
C LYS A 124 -16.34 -7.48 -21.97
N GLY A 125 -16.63 -6.26 -21.53
CA GLY A 125 -17.97 -5.83 -21.16
C GLY A 125 -18.50 -4.67 -22.03
N PRO A 126 -18.55 -3.43 -21.49
CA PRO A 126 -19.26 -2.32 -22.13
C PRO A 126 -18.82 -2.00 -23.57
N VAL A 127 -17.53 -2.13 -23.88
CA VAL A 127 -16.98 -1.81 -25.21
C VAL A 127 -17.54 -2.74 -26.28
N VAL A 128 -17.62 -4.05 -26.00
CA VAL A 128 -18.16 -5.05 -26.93
C VAL A 128 -19.64 -4.78 -27.21
N TRP A 129 -20.42 -4.50 -26.17
CA TRP A 129 -21.85 -4.22 -26.30
C TRP A 129 -22.12 -2.92 -27.04
N LEU A 130 -21.41 -1.84 -26.72
CA LEU A 130 -21.53 -0.57 -27.43
C LEU A 130 -21.19 -0.74 -28.91
N ALA A 131 -20.10 -1.45 -29.22
CA ALA A 131 -19.69 -1.70 -30.59
C ALA A 131 -20.74 -2.44 -31.42
N LEU A 132 -21.35 -3.48 -30.84
CA LEU A 132 -22.43 -4.25 -31.49
C LEU A 132 -23.70 -3.42 -31.65
N LEU A 133 -24.11 -2.68 -30.62
CA LEU A 133 -25.30 -1.83 -30.65
C LEU A 133 -25.18 -0.71 -31.68
N THR A 134 -24.03 -0.04 -31.76
CA THR A 134 -23.82 1.05 -32.73
C THR A 134 -23.61 0.54 -34.16
N ALA A 135 -23.23 -0.73 -34.33
CA ALA A 135 -23.15 -1.38 -35.64
C ALA A 135 -24.51 -1.90 -36.15
N TRP A 136 -25.52 -2.01 -35.28
CA TRP A 136 -26.82 -2.57 -35.60
C TRP A 136 -27.68 -1.68 -36.51
N TYR A 137 -27.68 -0.37 -36.29
CA TYR A 137 -28.54 0.52 -37.11
C TYR A 137 -28.09 0.63 -38.58
N PRO A 138 -26.79 0.79 -38.91
CA PRO A 138 -26.33 0.80 -40.29
C PRO A 138 -26.57 -0.52 -41.03
N THR A 139 -26.63 -1.64 -40.31
CA THR A 139 -26.80 -2.96 -40.91
C THR A 139 -28.22 -3.25 -41.34
N THR A 140 -29.23 -2.73 -40.63
CA THR A 140 -30.63 -2.88 -41.04
C THR A 140 -30.97 -2.16 -42.34
N GLN A 141 -30.07 -1.28 -42.82
CA GLN A 141 -30.23 -0.53 -44.08
C GLN A 141 -29.64 -1.27 -45.30
N GLN A 142 -28.96 -2.40 -45.12
CA GLN A 142 -28.29 -3.15 -46.20
C GLN A 142 -29.12 -4.34 -46.72
N PRO A 143 -28.89 -4.80 -47.96
CA PRO A 143 -29.50 -6.02 -48.49
C PRO A 143 -29.16 -7.24 -47.63
N GLU A 144 -30.11 -8.17 -47.43
CA GLU A 144 -29.95 -9.35 -46.55
C GLU A 144 -28.64 -10.13 -46.76
N GLN A 145 -28.22 -10.30 -48.01
CA GLN A 145 -26.98 -11.02 -48.36
C GLN A 145 -25.69 -10.35 -47.83
N GLN A 146 -25.71 -9.05 -47.54
CA GLN A 146 -24.55 -8.26 -47.08
C GLN A 146 -24.61 -7.90 -45.60
N GLN A 147 -25.78 -7.99 -44.96
CA GLN A 147 -26.01 -7.53 -43.57
C GLN A 147 -24.99 -8.10 -42.58
N MET A 148 -24.66 -9.39 -42.68
CA MET A 148 -23.71 -10.04 -41.77
C MET A 148 -22.28 -9.46 -41.91
N MET A 149 -21.81 -9.27 -43.13
CA MET A 149 -20.47 -8.72 -43.37
C MET A 149 -20.39 -7.26 -42.91
N THR A 150 -21.42 -6.47 -43.19
CA THR A 150 -21.49 -5.08 -42.74
C THR A 150 -21.54 -4.97 -41.21
N LEU A 151 -22.22 -5.91 -40.53
CA LEU A 151 -22.25 -5.95 -39.06
C LEU A 151 -20.89 -6.23 -38.47
N ILE A 152 -20.18 -7.22 -39.00
CA ILE A 152 -18.84 -7.58 -38.53
C ILE A 152 -17.89 -6.40 -38.70
N VAL A 153 -17.87 -5.77 -39.88
CA VAL A 153 -16.96 -4.65 -40.17
C VAL A 153 -17.24 -3.46 -39.25
N HIS A 154 -18.51 -3.04 -39.11
CA HIS A 154 -18.83 -1.91 -38.25
C HIS A 154 -18.66 -2.24 -36.77
N ALA A 155 -18.96 -3.45 -36.32
CA ALA A 155 -18.73 -3.86 -34.94
C ALA A 155 -17.24 -3.82 -34.61
N LEU A 156 -16.37 -4.29 -35.51
CA LEU A 156 -14.92 -4.22 -35.32
C LEU A 156 -14.41 -2.77 -35.30
N GLN A 157 -14.85 -1.93 -36.23
CA GLN A 157 -14.48 -0.50 -36.25
C GLN A 157 -14.92 0.21 -34.97
N ASN A 158 -16.18 0.03 -34.57
CA ASN A 158 -16.71 0.64 -33.36
C ASN A 158 -16.02 0.10 -32.10
N TYR A 159 -15.68 -1.19 -32.07
CA TYR A 159 -14.93 -1.79 -30.97
C TYR A 159 -13.57 -1.12 -30.81
N LEU A 160 -12.81 -0.91 -31.89
CA LEU A 160 -11.52 -0.23 -31.83
C LEU A 160 -11.65 1.20 -31.29
N VAL A 161 -12.67 1.94 -31.74
CA VAL A 161 -12.94 3.32 -31.26
C VAL A 161 -13.28 3.32 -29.78
N PHE A 162 -14.25 2.51 -29.35
CA PHE A 162 -14.68 2.47 -27.95
C PHE A 162 -13.60 1.91 -27.03
N PHE A 163 -12.80 0.94 -27.50
CA PHE A 163 -11.66 0.41 -26.75
C PHE A 163 -10.60 1.49 -26.53
N ALA A 164 -10.26 2.27 -27.57
CA ALA A 164 -9.33 3.38 -27.44
C ALA A 164 -9.84 4.46 -26.46
N LEU A 165 -11.14 4.79 -26.52
CA LEU A 165 -11.76 5.74 -25.58
C LEU A 165 -11.74 5.19 -24.13
N ALA A 166 -12.06 3.92 -23.94
CA ALA A 166 -12.02 3.28 -22.62
C ALA A 166 -10.60 3.25 -22.07
N LEU A 167 -9.60 2.93 -22.89
CA LEU A 167 -8.20 2.95 -22.50
C LEU A 167 -7.75 4.36 -22.10
N ALA A 168 -8.15 5.39 -22.86
CA ALA A 168 -7.86 6.78 -22.52
C ALA A 168 -8.52 7.20 -21.19
N ALA A 169 -9.79 6.80 -20.97
CA ALA A 169 -10.51 7.08 -19.73
C ALA A 169 -9.88 6.38 -18.51
N VAL A 170 -9.54 5.09 -18.64
CA VAL A 170 -8.83 4.34 -17.59
C VAL A 170 -7.48 4.98 -17.30
N THR A 171 -6.72 5.39 -18.33
CA THR A 171 -5.43 6.08 -18.17
C THR A 171 -5.59 7.42 -17.46
N ALA A 172 -6.59 8.22 -17.82
CA ALA A 172 -6.85 9.49 -17.15
C ALA A 172 -7.27 9.29 -15.69
N PHE A 173 -8.13 8.30 -15.41
CA PHE A 173 -8.54 7.93 -14.07
C PHE A 173 -7.36 7.44 -13.22
N THR A 174 -6.51 6.56 -13.75
CA THR A 174 -5.34 6.05 -13.04
C THR A 174 -4.33 7.15 -12.77
N GLN A 175 -4.09 8.07 -13.70
CA GLN A 175 -3.23 9.23 -13.49
C GLN A 175 -3.79 10.18 -12.42
N SER A 176 -5.10 10.45 -12.45
CA SER A 176 -5.77 11.28 -11.43
C SER A 176 -5.65 10.66 -10.04
N ARG A 177 -5.92 9.36 -9.92
CA ARG A 177 -5.76 8.61 -8.68
C ARG A 177 -4.30 8.57 -8.21
N ALA A 178 -3.34 8.38 -9.11
CA ALA A 178 -1.91 8.40 -8.79
C ALA A 178 -1.47 9.76 -8.23
N LYS A 179 -1.92 10.88 -8.82
CA LYS A 179 -1.68 12.23 -8.28
C LYS A 179 -2.29 12.41 -6.89
N GLY A 180 -3.53 11.94 -6.69
CA GLY A 180 -4.20 11.98 -5.39
C GLY A 180 -3.43 11.17 -4.33
N LEU A 181 -2.92 10.00 -4.69
CA LEU A 181 -2.09 9.17 -3.81
C LEU A 181 -0.75 9.85 -3.51
N GLN A 182 -0.09 10.45 -4.51
CA GLN A 182 1.16 11.19 -4.29
C GLN A 182 0.98 12.36 -3.32
N ALA A 183 -0.19 13.00 -3.29
CA ALA A 183 -0.48 14.05 -2.31
C ALA A 183 -0.55 13.54 -0.86
N LEU A 184 -0.71 12.22 -0.65
CA LEU A 184 -0.71 11.61 0.69
C LEU A 184 0.71 11.46 1.27
N ARG A 185 1.76 11.59 0.46
CA ARG A 185 3.14 11.55 0.92
C ARG A 185 3.96 12.59 0.17
N THR A 186 4.29 13.67 0.85
CA THR A 186 4.99 14.81 0.23
C THR A 186 6.46 14.85 0.59
N SER A 187 6.97 13.88 1.37
CA SER A 187 8.39 13.74 1.72
C SER A 187 9.25 13.36 0.52
N THR A 188 10.56 13.57 0.65
CA THR A 188 11.56 12.97 -0.24
C THR A 188 12.36 11.88 0.47
N SER A 189 12.89 10.91 -0.26
CA SER A 189 13.69 9.84 0.33
C SER A 189 14.75 9.28 -0.60
N THR A 190 15.75 8.64 0.00
CA THR A 190 16.72 7.78 -0.68
C THR A 190 17.08 6.59 0.21
N THR A 191 17.64 5.54 -0.38
CA THR A 191 18.20 4.40 0.35
C THR A 191 19.71 4.58 0.54
N LEU A 192 20.22 4.17 1.70
CA LEU A 192 21.66 4.03 1.96
C LEU A 192 22.00 2.54 2.08
N ASP A 193 22.20 1.89 0.94
CA ASP A 193 22.51 0.47 0.81
C ASP A 193 24.01 0.18 0.68
N ASP A 194 24.86 1.19 0.46
CA ASP A 194 26.32 1.07 0.48
C ASP A 194 26.88 1.24 1.91
N LEU A 195 27.34 0.13 2.49
CA LEU A 195 27.89 0.07 3.84
C LEU A 195 29.43 0.00 3.86
N THR A 196 30.09 0.34 2.74
CA THR A 196 31.55 0.23 2.62
C THR A 196 32.32 1.28 3.42
N TYR A 197 31.70 2.42 3.72
CA TYR A 197 32.31 3.48 4.52
C TYR A 197 32.55 3.00 5.97
N PRO A 198 33.80 3.02 6.49
CA PRO A 198 34.15 2.45 7.79
C PRO A 198 33.36 3.01 8.97
N ASN A 199 33.05 4.32 8.94
CA ASN A 199 32.31 5.04 9.99
C ASN A 199 30.88 5.41 9.55
N SER A 200 30.27 4.60 8.68
CA SER A 200 28.91 4.86 8.20
C SER A 200 27.88 4.75 9.32
N GLY A 201 27.10 5.81 9.53
CA GLY A 201 25.92 5.82 10.37
C GLY A 201 24.86 4.83 9.88
N ALA A 202 24.71 4.63 8.57
CA ALA A 202 23.82 3.61 8.01
C ALA A 202 24.29 2.18 8.39
N LYS A 203 25.61 1.92 8.34
CA LYS A 203 26.18 0.65 8.82
C LYS A 203 25.93 0.45 10.31
N LEU A 204 26.16 1.47 11.13
CA LEU A 204 25.88 1.41 12.56
C LEU A 204 24.39 1.18 12.84
N PHE A 205 23.50 1.82 12.09
CA PHE A 205 22.06 1.63 12.19
C PHE A 205 21.66 0.18 11.94
N VAL A 206 22.16 -0.43 10.86
CA VAL A 206 21.93 -1.85 10.55
C VAL A 206 22.47 -2.75 11.65
N GLN A 207 23.67 -2.47 12.19
CA GLN A 207 24.25 -3.25 13.27
C GLN A 207 23.43 -3.16 14.57
N GLN A 208 22.97 -1.97 14.96
CA GLN A 208 22.13 -1.80 16.15
C GLN A 208 20.77 -2.47 15.98
N ALA A 209 20.14 -2.32 14.81
CA ALA A 209 18.90 -3.02 14.49
C ALA A 209 19.09 -4.54 14.55
N ALA A 210 20.20 -5.06 14.02
CA ALA A 210 20.53 -6.47 14.09
C ALA A 210 20.70 -6.93 15.55
N ARG A 211 21.41 -6.17 16.40
CA ARG A 211 21.54 -6.49 17.83
C ARG A 211 20.20 -6.48 18.57
N LEU A 212 19.30 -5.58 18.20
CA LEU A 212 17.95 -5.49 18.76
C LEU A 212 17.11 -6.74 18.46
N PHE A 213 17.21 -7.28 17.24
CA PHE A 213 16.45 -8.47 16.82
C PHE A 213 17.24 -9.79 16.95
N SER A 214 18.50 -9.75 17.38
CA SER A 214 19.33 -10.93 17.57
C SER A 214 18.89 -11.72 18.81
N SER A 215 18.84 -13.05 18.66
CA SER A 215 18.88 -13.99 19.77
C SER A 215 20.33 -14.44 20.03
N SER A 216 20.56 -15.16 21.13
CA SER A 216 21.88 -15.68 21.53
C SER A 216 22.59 -16.53 20.47
N SER A 217 21.87 -17.03 19.45
CA SER A 217 22.39 -17.92 18.40
C SER A 217 22.48 -17.29 17.00
N SER A 218 21.97 -16.07 16.79
CA SER A 218 21.92 -15.45 15.45
C SER A 218 22.98 -14.37 15.25
N SER A 219 23.76 -14.46 14.16
CA SER A 219 24.73 -13.43 13.79
C SER A 219 24.05 -12.14 13.30
N LEU A 220 24.76 -11.01 13.39
CA LEU A 220 24.25 -9.73 12.87
C LEU A 220 23.93 -9.81 11.38
N LYS A 221 24.81 -10.44 10.62
CA LYS A 221 24.61 -10.75 9.20
C LYS A 221 23.31 -11.50 8.96
N GLN A 222 22.97 -12.49 9.78
CA GLN A 222 21.74 -13.27 9.61
C GLN A 222 20.50 -12.39 9.83
N GLN A 223 20.49 -11.56 10.88
CA GLN A 223 19.36 -10.66 11.14
C GLN A 223 19.20 -9.61 10.04
N ALA A 224 20.32 -9.03 9.58
CA ALA A 224 20.31 -8.01 8.54
C ALA A 224 19.78 -8.50 7.18
N ARG A 225 19.71 -9.82 6.93
CA ARG A 225 19.07 -10.37 5.71
C ARG A 225 17.58 -10.11 5.65
N TYR A 226 16.93 -9.94 6.80
CA TYR A 226 15.49 -9.67 6.90
C TYR A 226 15.18 -8.18 6.76
N PHE A 227 16.20 -7.32 6.68
CA PHE A 227 16.02 -5.88 6.65
C PHE A 227 15.99 -5.38 5.22
N GLU A 228 15.09 -4.45 4.96
CA GLU A 228 15.33 -3.50 3.88
C GLU A 228 16.56 -2.65 4.16
N ALA A 229 17.17 -2.14 3.08
CA ALA A 229 18.22 -1.16 3.21
C ALA A 229 17.69 0.09 3.95
N PRO A 230 18.51 0.72 4.81
CA PRO A 230 18.13 1.96 5.49
C PRO A 230 17.56 3.00 4.51
N THR A 231 16.33 3.42 4.74
CA THR A 231 15.68 4.48 3.96
C THR A 231 15.76 5.78 4.74
N ILE A 232 16.44 6.78 4.17
CA ILE A 232 16.51 8.14 4.72
C ILE A 232 15.39 8.96 4.09
N ILE A 233 14.61 9.63 4.93
CA ILE A 233 13.43 10.39 4.53
C ILE A 233 13.55 11.80 5.09
N ARG A 234 13.33 12.79 4.23
CA ARG A 234 13.33 14.22 4.54
C ARG A 234 11.93 14.79 4.35
N TYR A 235 11.51 15.57 5.33
CA TYR A 235 10.32 16.41 5.26
C TYR A 235 10.76 17.87 5.37
N GLU A 236 10.41 18.66 4.37
CA GLU A 236 10.47 20.12 4.44
C GLU A 236 9.25 20.67 5.22
N ALA A 237 9.28 21.96 5.54
CA ALA A 237 8.16 22.61 6.21
C ALA A 237 6.85 22.39 5.45
N GLY A 238 5.80 21.99 6.18
CA GLY A 238 4.48 21.64 5.67
C GLY A 238 4.36 20.24 5.08
N GLN A 239 5.46 19.52 4.84
CA GLN A 239 5.39 18.17 4.29
C GLN A 239 4.91 17.15 5.33
N LEU A 240 4.22 16.12 4.85
CA LEU A 240 3.56 15.11 5.68
C LEU A 240 3.58 13.72 5.01
N LEU A 241 3.16 12.74 5.80
CA LEU A 241 2.73 11.44 5.33
C LEU A 241 1.40 11.11 6.00
N ALA A 242 0.34 11.00 5.22
CA ALA A 242 -1.01 10.71 5.69
C ALA A 242 -1.10 9.36 6.44
N PRO A 243 -2.18 9.10 7.19
CA PRO A 243 -2.41 7.83 7.87
C PRO A 243 -2.24 6.63 6.92
N HIS A 244 -1.40 5.69 7.32
CA HIS A 244 -1.06 4.50 6.55
C HIS A 244 -0.62 3.35 7.46
N TYR A 245 -0.32 2.22 6.83
CA TYR A 245 0.20 1.01 7.45
C TYR A 245 1.49 0.60 6.75
N ASP A 246 2.43 0.07 7.52
CA ASP A 246 3.69 -0.48 6.99
C ASP A 246 3.57 -1.95 6.59
N ALA A 247 2.58 -2.64 7.15
CA ALA A 247 2.19 -4.00 6.77
C ALA A 247 1.05 -3.96 5.76
N ASN A 248 0.84 -5.08 5.07
CA ASN A 248 -0.16 -5.22 4.02
C ASN A 248 -1.10 -6.39 4.28
N ARG A 249 -2.42 -6.19 4.12
CA ARG A 249 -3.41 -7.28 4.25
C ARG A 249 -3.19 -8.40 3.23
N SER A 250 -2.56 -8.09 2.10
CA SER A 250 -2.27 -9.02 0.99
C SER A 250 -0.77 -9.26 0.79
N ALA A 251 0.05 -9.16 1.85
CA ALA A 251 1.51 -9.27 1.77
C ALA A 251 2.01 -10.55 1.06
N ALA A 252 1.30 -11.67 1.22
CA ALA A 252 1.62 -12.94 0.54
C ALA A 252 1.64 -12.85 -0.99
N ILE A 253 0.97 -11.86 -1.57
CA ILE A 253 0.95 -11.60 -3.02
C ILE A 253 1.78 -10.36 -3.34
N GLU A 254 1.56 -9.28 -2.60
CA GLU A 254 2.08 -7.95 -2.96
C GLU A 254 3.54 -7.75 -2.54
N ASP A 255 3.94 -8.37 -1.44
CA ASP A 255 5.28 -8.24 -0.86
C ASP A 255 6.09 -9.54 -0.99
N ALA A 256 5.60 -10.52 -1.76
CA ALA A 256 6.25 -11.82 -1.96
C ALA A 256 7.71 -11.70 -2.46
N ASN A 257 7.99 -10.72 -3.32
CA ASN A 257 9.32 -10.45 -3.84
C ASN A 257 10.17 -9.52 -2.96
N ARG A 258 9.61 -9.04 -1.84
CA ARG A 258 10.19 -8.06 -0.92
C ARG A 258 10.51 -8.66 0.47
N GLY A 259 10.46 -9.98 0.59
CA GLY A 259 10.68 -10.68 1.84
C GLY A 259 9.38 -10.94 2.63
N GLY A 260 8.22 -10.66 2.05
CA GLY A 260 6.91 -10.89 2.65
C GLY A 260 6.49 -9.77 3.60
N GLN A 261 5.63 -10.10 4.57
CA GLN A 261 5.04 -9.12 5.48
C GLN A 261 6.09 -8.33 6.27
N THR A 262 5.88 -7.02 6.43
CA THR A 262 6.62 -6.19 7.38
C THR A 262 6.19 -6.53 8.81
N LEU A 263 7.09 -7.13 9.60
CA LEU A 263 6.80 -7.55 10.97
C LEU A 263 7.15 -6.49 12.00
N ALA A 264 8.17 -5.67 11.72
CA ALA A 264 8.59 -4.59 12.61
C ALA A 264 9.06 -3.37 11.81
N THR A 265 8.72 -2.19 12.31
CA THR A 265 9.25 -0.92 11.84
C THR A 265 10.15 -0.34 12.91
N LEU A 266 11.38 -0.03 12.51
CA LEU A 266 12.34 0.70 13.33
C LEU A 266 12.64 2.04 12.65
N LEU A 267 12.22 3.14 13.27
CA LEU A 267 12.31 4.49 12.74
C LEU A 267 13.15 5.37 13.67
N VAL A 268 14.31 5.82 13.22
CA VAL A 268 15.20 6.70 13.98
C VAL A 268 14.97 8.15 13.56
N TYR A 269 14.84 9.04 14.53
CA TYR A 269 14.83 10.48 14.27
C TYR A 269 16.27 11.01 14.17
N LEU A 270 16.64 11.60 13.04
CA LEU A 270 18.01 12.05 12.77
C LEU A 270 18.27 13.49 13.24
N ASN A 271 17.22 14.23 13.57
CA ASN A 271 17.29 15.56 14.14
C ASN A 271 16.12 15.82 15.12
N ASN A 272 16.32 16.81 15.99
CA ASN A 272 15.28 17.28 16.89
C ASN A 272 14.26 18.12 16.10
N VAL A 273 12.98 17.89 16.37
CA VAL A 273 11.89 18.72 15.86
C VAL A 273 10.97 19.01 17.04
N PRO A 274 11.07 20.17 17.71
CA PRO A 274 10.31 20.44 18.93
C PRO A 274 8.80 20.65 18.70
N GLN A 275 8.39 21.06 17.50
CA GLN A 275 6.99 21.36 17.15
C GLN A 275 6.64 20.80 15.77
N GLY A 276 5.42 20.25 15.64
CA GLY A 276 4.98 19.57 14.42
C GLY A 276 5.82 18.33 14.10
N GLY A 277 5.61 17.71 12.93
CA GLY A 277 6.46 16.61 12.47
C GLY A 277 6.40 15.34 13.33
N ALA A 278 5.49 15.23 14.29
CA ALA A 278 5.35 14.05 15.13
C ALA A 278 4.97 12.80 14.33
N THR A 279 5.30 11.63 14.86
CA THR A 279 4.67 10.37 14.42
C THR A 279 3.42 10.15 15.27
N ARG A 280 2.24 10.14 14.66
CA ARG A 280 0.96 10.00 15.37
C ARG A 280 0.32 8.66 15.05
N PHE A 281 -0.05 7.90 16.08
CA PHE A 281 -0.86 6.70 16.00
C PHE A 281 -2.30 7.05 16.35
N GLY A 282 -3.09 7.39 15.32
CA GLY A 282 -4.42 7.99 15.51
C GLY A 282 -5.41 7.11 16.28
N LYS A 283 -5.29 5.79 16.14
CA LYS A 283 -6.15 4.82 16.85
C LYS A 283 -5.76 4.58 18.30
N LEU A 284 -4.57 5.01 18.70
CA LEU A 284 -3.99 4.77 20.03
C LEU A 284 -3.92 6.06 20.86
N ASP A 285 -4.35 7.19 20.30
CA ASP A 285 -4.17 8.52 20.89
C ASP A 285 -2.71 8.78 21.36
N LEU A 286 -1.75 8.23 20.61
CA LEU A 286 -0.32 8.32 20.90
C LEU A 286 0.37 9.22 19.87
N MET A 287 1.22 10.10 20.37
CA MET A 287 2.04 10.98 19.56
C MET A 287 3.49 10.94 20.05
N VAL A 288 4.42 10.72 19.13
CA VAL A 288 5.85 10.64 19.42
C VAL A 288 6.57 11.79 18.70
N GLN A 289 7.19 12.66 19.49
CA GLN A 289 7.91 13.84 19.00
C GLN A 289 9.34 13.45 18.59
N PRO A 290 9.87 13.97 17.46
CA PRO A 290 11.23 13.64 17.02
C PRO A 290 12.30 14.16 17.98
N THR A 291 13.03 13.23 18.58
CA THR A 291 14.24 13.50 19.37
C THR A 291 15.41 12.80 18.70
N ARG A 292 16.45 13.56 18.36
CA ARG A 292 17.62 13.06 17.64
C ARG A 292 18.20 11.83 18.34
N GLY A 293 18.52 10.80 17.56
CA GLY A 293 19.14 9.57 18.04
C GLY A 293 18.14 8.57 18.62
N ASP A 294 16.93 8.99 18.99
CA ASP A 294 15.89 8.08 19.48
C ASP A 294 15.29 7.28 18.33
N ALA A 295 15.00 6.01 18.60
CA ALA A 295 14.31 5.14 17.66
C ALA A 295 12.91 4.78 18.17
N LEU A 296 11.92 4.89 17.30
CA LEU A 296 10.56 4.39 17.49
C LEU A 296 10.48 2.97 16.92
N LEU A 297 10.06 2.01 17.75
CA LEU A 297 9.85 0.62 17.39
C LEU A 297 8.37 0.25 17.58
N PHE A 298 7.76 -0.30 16.53
CA PHE A 298 6.41 -0.84 16.56
C PHE A 298 6.26 -2.02 15.59
N PHE A 299 5.17 -2.78 15.75
CA PHE A 299 4.95 -4.05 15.06
C PHE A 299 3.66 -4.00 14.25
N PRO A 300 3.72 -3.68 12.94
CA PRO A 300 2.53 -3.56 12.10
C PRO A 300 1.90 -4.91 11.73
N ALA A 301 2.56 -6.02 12.08
CA ALA A 301 2.02 -7.37 12.04
C ALA A 301 2.59 -8.22 13.18
N ASP A 302 1.89 -9.29 13.54
CA ASP A 302 2.39 -10.29 14.49
C ASP A 302 3.50 -11.17 13.89
N ALA A 303 4.11 -12.03 14.70
CA ALA A 303 5.19 -12.92 14.25
C ALA A 303 4.78 -13.92 13.13
N ASN A 304 3.48 -14.12 12.90
CA ASN A 304 2.93 -14.97 11.84
C ASN A 304 2.51 -14.16 10.60
N GLY A 305 2.78 -12.86 10.57
CA GLY A 305 2.42 -11.96 9.48
C GLY A 305 0.96 -11.48 9.50
N CYS A 306 0.22 -11.70 10.60
CA CYS A 306 -1.13 -11.18 10.76
C CYS A 306 -1.10 -9.66 10.93
N PHE A 307 -1.70 -8.95 9.98
CA PHE A 307 -1.78 -7.49 9.95
C PHE A 307 -2.47 -6.91 11.19
N ASP A 308 -1.83 -5.94 11.86
CA ASP A 308 -2.40 -5.19 12.97
C ASP A 308 -2.90 -3.82 12.51
N GLU A 309 -4.22 -3.64 12.49
CA GLU A 309 -4.81 -2.38 12.07
C GLU A 309 -4.71 -1.27 13.12
N ARG A 310 -4.28 -1.57 14.34
CA ARG A 310 -4.18 -0.58 15.42
C ARG A 310 -2.92 0.28 15.30
N THR A 311 -1.90 -0.20 14.59
CA THR A 311 -0.66 0.54 14.31
C THR A 311 -0.76 1.47 13.11
N GLU A 312 -1.97 1.89 12.73
CA GLU A 312 -2.15 2.97 11.76
C GLU A 312 -1.42 4.20 12.26
N HIS A 313 -0.56 4.77 11.43
CA HIS A 313 0.24 5.91 11.82
C HIS A 313 0.44 6.90 10.68
N GLU A 314 0.80 8.12 11.03
CA GLU A 314 1.08 9.20 10.10
C GLU A 314 2.34 9.97 10.52
N GLY A 315 2.96 10.64 9.55
CA GLY A 315 3.88 11.73 9.82
C GLY A 315 3.12 13.03 9.77
N CYS A 316 2.85 13.64 10.93
CA CYS A 316 2.19 14.93 11.01
C CYS A 316 2.98 16.00 10.22
N PRO A 317 2.32 17.05 9.71
CA PRO A 317 2.99 18.13 9.00
C PRO A 317 4.16 18.69 9.79
N ALA A 318 5.34 18.70 9.17
CA ALA A 318 6.54 19.23 9.79
C ALA A 318 6.47 20.77 9.84
N VAL A 319 6.77 21.38 10.98
CA VAL A 319 6.91 22.85 11.06
C VAL A 319 8.29 23.25 10.54
N ASP A 320 9.31 22.53 10.99
CA ASP A 320 10.70 22.66 10.54
C ASP A 320 11.15 21.42 9.75
N GLU A 321 12.36 21.46 9.21
CA GLU A 321 12.95 20.31 8.53
C GLU A 321 13.04 19.09 9.46
N LYS A 322 12.53 17.94 9.00
CA LYS A 322 12.59 16.66 9.73
C LYS A 322 13.32 15.62 8.89
N TRP A 323 14.25 14.92 9.51
CA TRP A 323 14.97 13.79 8.95
C TRP A 323 14.73 12.54 9.78
N ILE A 324 14.42 11.44 9.11
CA ILE A 324 14.29 10.12 9.73
C ILE A 324 15.05 9.08 8.91
N ALA A 325 15.55 8.04 9.59
CA ALA A 325 16.02 6.81 8.96
C ALA A 325 15.09 5.68 9.35
N ARG A 326 14.79 4.77 8.41
CA ARG A 326 13.88 3.66 8.66
C ARG A 326 14.46 2.35 8.16
N ILE A 327 14.32 1.31 8.97
CA ILE A 327 14.48 -0.09 8.58
C ILE A 327 13.13 -0.78 8.78
N TRP A 328 12.68 -1.48 7.74
CA TRP A 328 11.62 -2.47 7.84
C TRP A 328 12.24 -3.86 7.96
N ARG A 329 11.72 -4.66 8.89
CA ARG A 329 12.11 -6.05 9.09
C ARG A 329 10.98 -6.95 8.62
N HIS A 330 11.29 -7.81 7.65
CA HIS A 330 10.33 -8.72 7.03
C HIS A 330 10.35 -10.12 7.65
N GLU A 331 9.35 -10.93 7.29
CA GLU A 331 9.25 -12.36 7.65
C GLU A 331 10.38 -13.20 7.05
N ALA A 332 10.82 -12.87 5.84
CA ALA A 332 11.84 -13.57 5.08
C ALA A 332 12.90 -12.61 4.54
N ARG A 333 13.90 -13.17 3.84
CA ARG A 333 15.01 -12.38 3.29
C ARG A 333 14.46 -11.31 2.34
N ALA A 334 14.78 -10.05 2.60
CA ALA A 334 14.57 -8.95 1.67
C ALA A 334 15.73 -8.95 0.64
N PRO A 335 15.51 -9.31 -0.63
CA PRO A 335 16.57 -9.29 -1.63
C PRO A 335 16.79 -7.86 -2.16
N PRO A 336 17.96 -7.58 -2.77
CA PRO A 336 18.11 -6.40 -3.61
C PRO A 336 17.03 -6.35 -4.72
N PRO A 337 16.55 -5.16 -5.11
CA PRO A 337 17.04 -3.84 -4.71
C PRO A 337 16.48 -3.32 -3.38
N PHE A 338 15.63 -4.07 -2.68
CA PHE A 338 14.99 -3.62 -1.45
C PHE A 338 15.88 -3.79 -0.22
N GLY A 339 16.49 -4.96 -0.07
CA GLY A 339 17.42 -5.29 1.01
C GLY A 339 18.89 -5.15 0.63
N LEU A 340 19.77 -5.40 1.60
CA LEU A 340 21.21 -5.31 1.42
C LEU A 340 21.75 -6.45 0.52
N SER A 341 22.74 -6.13 -0.32
CA SER A 341 23.44 -7.15 -1.12
C SER A 341 24.31 -8.07 -0.26
N GLU A 342 24.63 -9.27 -0.75
CA GLU A 342 25.53 -10.20 -0.04
C GLU A 342 26.91 -9.58 0.25
N LYS A 343 27.39 -8.69 -0.62
CA LYS A 343 28.63 -7.93 -0.42
C LYS A 343 28.52 -7.01 0.81
N MET A 344 27.40 -6.32 0.97
CA MET A 344 27.17 -5.40 2.11
C MET A 344 26.93 -6.16 3.40
N LEU A 345 26.18 -7.27 3.33
CA LEU A 345 25.95 -8.17 4.45
C LEU A 345 27.25 -8.80 4.98
N ALA A 346 28.27 -8.97 4.15
CA ALA A 346 29.58 -9.47 4.57
C ALA A 346 30.42 -8.45 5.38
N LEU A 347 29.99 -7.18 5.44
CA LEU A 347 30.66 -6.12 6.20
C LEU A 347 30.14 -5.99 7.63
N LEU A 348 29.11 -6.75 7.99
CA LEU A 348 28.44 -6.81 9.30
C LEU A 348 28.94 -8.00 10.10
#